data_AF-A0A2P2E053-F1
#
_entry.id   AF-A0A2P2E053-F1
#
_cell.length_a   1.000
_cell.length_b   1.000
_cell.length_c   1.000
_cell.angle_alpha   90.00
_cell.angle_beta   90.00
_cell.angle_gamma   90.00
#
_symmetry.space_group_name_H-M   'P 1'
#
loop_
_entity.id
_entity.type
_entity.pdbx_description
1 polymer ?
#
loop_
_entity_poly.entity_id
_entity_poly.type
_entity_poly.pdbx_seq_one_letter_code
_entity_poly.pdbx_strand_id
1 'polypeptide(L)'
;MKFLIYVIIAFGLSCGLFHKGVPKKGEFCYLLSKPPECIFVDFEEKTLLMEGQWFPLNPRTRLEFTFPLSGQEAELFVTAEHRVDIKIPGQGPDKFYMRKKERFSQFPKSKE
;
A
#
# COMPACT_ATOMS: atom_id res chain seq x y z
N MET A 1 -13.53 -34.06 -36.28
CA MET A 1 -13.58 -33.62 -34.86
C MET A 1 -12.18 -33.50 -34.25
N LYS A 2 -11.32 -32.59 -34.72
CA LYS A 2 -9.99 -32.34 -34.10
C LYS A 2 -9.56 -30.86 -34.12
N PHE A 3 -10.33 -29.98 -34.74
CA PHE A 3 -9.97 -28.57 -34.94
C PHE A 3 -10.59 -27.60 -33.93
N LEU A 4 -11.53 -28.05 -33.08
CA LEU A 4 -12.28 -27.15 -32.19
C LEU A 4 -11.64 -26.93 -30.80
N ILE A 5 -10.58 -27.69 -30.46
CA ILE A 5 -10.02 -27.70 -29.10
C ILE A 5 -8.89 -26.67 -28.92
N TYR A 6 -8.29 -26.17 -30.00
CA TYR A 6 -7.11 -25.28 -29.92
C TYR A 6 -7.42 -23.80 -29.69
N VAL A 7 -8.67 -23.34 -29.86
CA VAL A 7 -9.01 -21.91 -29.81
C VAL A 7 -9.28 -21.41 -28.38
N ILE A 8 -9.52 -22.29 -27.42
CA ILE A 8 -9.92 -21.90 -26.04
C ILE A 8 -8.69 -21.59 -25.15
N ILE A 9 -7.48 -22.02 -25.52
CA ILE A 9 -6.29 -21.89 -24.65
C ILE A 9 -5.66 -20.48 -24.71
N ALA A 10 -6.02 -19.66 -25.71
CA ALA A 10 -5.39 -18.34 -25.91
C ALA A 10 -5.95 -17.21 -25.02
N PHE A 11 -7.07 -17.41 -24.32
CA PHE A 11 -7.74 -16.34 -23.56
C PHE A 11 -7.47 -16.35 -22.04
N GLY A 12 -6.61 -17.24 -21.54
CA GLY A 12 -6.39 -17.44 -20.10
C GLY A 12 -5.18 -16.74 -19.48
N LEU A 13 -4.37 -15.97 -20.23
CA LEU A 13 -3.06 -15.47 -19.77
C LEU A 13 -2.98 -13.96 -19.54
N SER A 14 -4.11 -13.26 -19.44
CA SER A 14 -4.14 -11.94 -18.79
C SER A 14 -4.32 -12.10 -17.27
N CYS A 15 -3.51 -12.97 -16.66
CA CYS A 15 -3.30 -12.92 -15.22
C CYS A 15 -2.54 -11.62 -14.98
N GLY A 16 -3.25 -10.60 -14.48
CA GLY A 16 -2.76 -9.24 -14.29
C GLY A 16 -1.54 -9.23 -13.38
N LEU A 17 -0.37 -9.40 -13.98
CA LEU A 17 0.92 -9.25 -13.34
C LEU A 17 1.04 -7.76 -13.02
N PHE A 18 0.73 -7.41 -11.78
CA PHE A 18 0.84 -6.07 -11.21
C PHE A 18 2.00 -5.31 -11.85
N HIS A 19 1.73 -4.10 -12.36
CA HIS A 19 2.70 -3.25 -13.04
C HIS A 19 4.04 -3.24 -12.28
N LYS A 20 5.13 -3.56 -12.99
CA LYS A 20 6.52 -3.76 -12.50
C LYS A 20 7.16 -2.58 -11.73
N GLY A 21 6.44 -1.49 -11.47
CA GLY A 21 6.94 -0.27 -10.83
C GLY A 21 6.89 -0.30 -9.31
N VAL A 22 7.60 0.65 -8.68
CA VAL A 22 7.45 0.95 -7.25
C VAL A 22 6.02 1.46 -7.01
N PRO A 23 5.35 1.07 -5.91
CA PRO A 23 4.01 1.55 -5.59
C PRO A 23 3.96 3.09 -5.53
N LYS A 24 2.81 3.67 -5.86
CA LYS A 24 2.64 5.12 -5.87
C LYS A 24 2.67 5.67 -4.45
N LYS A 25 3.50 6.69 -4.22
CA LYS A 25 3.42 7.47 -2.99
C LYS A 25 2.10 8.23 -2.89
N GLY A 26 1.58 8.38 -1.68
CA GLY A 26 0.31 9.03 -1.45
C GLY A 26 -0.11 9.13 0.00
N GLU A 27 -1.19 9.87 0.21
CA GLU A 27 -2.00 9.82 1.43
C GLU A 27 -3.01 8.66 1.30
N PHE A 28 -3.00 7.75 2.28
CA PHE A 28 -3.92 6.63 2.37
C PHE A 28 -4.74 6.77 3.65
N CYS A 29 -6.07 6.67 3.53
CA CYS A 29 -6.96 6.84 4.68
C CYS A 29 -7.78 5.58 4.96
N TYR A 30 -7.89 5.23 6.23
CA TYR A 30 -8.85 4.27 6.73
C TYR A 30 -10.22 4.93 6.84
N LEU A 31 -11.16 4.49 6.00
CA LEU A 31 -12.46 5.15 5.88
C LEU A 31 -13.49 4.65 6.90
N LEU A 32 -13.20 3.57 7.63
CA LEU A 32 -14.11 3.02 8.62
C LEU A 32 -13.99 3.72 10.00
N SER A 33 -12.90 4.46 10.25
CA SER A 33 -12.75 5.30 11.44
C SER A 33 -13.42 6.68 11.27
N LYS A 34 -13.90 7.25 12.39
CA LYS A 34 -14.51 8.58 12.46
C LYS A 34 -13.86 9.38 13.62
N PRO A 35 -13.04 10.40 13.34
CA PRO A 35 -12.63 10.89 12.02
C PRO A 35 -11.75 9.87 11.25
N PRO A 36 -11.67 9.94 9.91
CA PRO A 36 -10.82 9.05 9.13
C PRO A 36 -9.35 9.21 9.52
N GLU A 37 -8.70 8.08 9.78
CA GLU A 37 -7.26 8.04 10.05
C GLU A 37 -6.50 7.98 8.74
N CYS A 38 -5.56 8.90 8.53
CA CYS A 38 -4.79 9.00 7.29
C CYS A 38 -3.30 8.87 7.59
N ILE A 39 -2.59 8.22 6.68
CA ILE A 39 -1.15 8.03 6.70
C ILE A 39 -0.56 8.52 5.38
N PHE A 40 0.70 8.94 5.41
CA PHE A 40 1.45 9.27 4.19
C PHE A 40 2.54 8.25 3.98
N VAL A 41 2.63 7.69 2.78
CA VAL A 41 3.62 6.67 2.45
C VAL A 41 4.40 7.13 1.23
N ASP A 42 5.73 7.20 1.37
CA ASP A 42 6.65 7.32 0.25
C ASP A 42 7.45 6.01 0.12
N PHE A 43 7.10 5.21 -0.89
CA PHE A 43 7.74 3.92 -1.16
C PHE A 43 9.11 4.06 -1.82
N GLU A 44 9.40 5.20 -2.45
CA GLU A 44 10.69 5.49 -3.08
C GLU A 44 11.71 5.85 -1.98
N GLU A 45 11.32 6.77 -1.10
CA GLU A 45 12.15 7.23 0.03
C GLU A 45 12.08 6.29 1.25
N LYS A 46 11.21 5.28 1.20
CA LYS A 46 10.99 4.32 2.30
C LYS A 46 10.63 5.02 3.61
N THR A 47 9.68 5.95 3.56
CA THR A 47 9.21 6.69 4.73
C THR A 47 7.70 6.57 4.89
N LEU A 48 7.27 6.53 6.15
CA LEU A 48 5.88 6.51 6.56
C LEU A 48 5.65 7.63 7.57
N LEU A 49 4.62 8.45 7.37
CA LEU A 49 4.09 9.34 8.40
C LEU A 49 2.78 8.77 8.92
N MET A 50 2.76 8.45 10.20
CA MET A 50 1.61 7.94 10.92
C MET A 50 1.54 8.62 12.29
N GLU A 51 0.35 9.04 12.72
CA GLU A 51 0.14 9.71 14.03
C GLU A 51 1.09 10.91 14.27
N GLY A 52 1.52 11.60 13.21
CA GLY A 52 2.45 12.74 13.29
C GLY A 52 3.92 12.36 13.48
N GLN A 53 4.26 11.08 13.45
CA GLN A 53 5.62 10.57 13.57
C GLN A 53 6.12 9.94 12.26
N TRP A 54 7.36 10.23 11.91
CA TRP A 54 8.03 9.64 10.75
C TRP A 54 8.69 8.33 11.14
N PHE A 55 8.40 7.28 10.37
CA PHE A 55 8.94 5.95 10.53
C PHE A 55 9.71 5.54 9.27
N PRO A 56 10.91 4.95 9.44
CA PRO A 56 11.60 4.32 8.32
C PRO A 56 10.89 3.02 7.95
N LEU A 57 10.67 2.81 6.65
CA LEU A 57 10.15 1.56 6.10
C LEU A 57 11.29 0.62 5.73
N ASN A 58 11.30 -0.57 6.32
CA ASN A 58 12.22 -1.65 5.97
C ASN A 58 11.55 -2.57 4.95
N PRO A 59 11.98 -2.58 3.68
CA PRO A 59 11.37 -3.44 2.67
C PRO A 59 11.75 -4.90 2.93
N ARG A 60 10.75 -5.77 3.09
CA ARG A 60 10.91 -7.23 3.04
C ARG A 60 10.79 -7.74 1.61
N THR A 61 9.81 -7.21 0.87
CA THR A 61 9.62 -7.45 -0.57
C THR A 61 9.27 -6.13 -1.26
N ARG A 62 8.90 -6.16 -2.55
CA ARG A 62 8.44 -4.96 -3.27
C ARG A 62 7.10 -4.41 -2.77
N LEU A 63 6.30 -5.26 -2.11
CA LEU A 63 4.94 -4.93 -1.65
C LEU A 63 4.81 -5.05 -0.13
N GLU A 64 5.86 -5.47 0.57
CA GLU A 64 5.84 -5.74 2.00
C GLU A 64 6.94 -4.96 2.69
N PHE A 65 6.56 -4.19 3.71
CA PHE A 65 7.44 -3.33 4.47
C PHE A 65 7.19 -3.51 5.96
N THR A 66 8.20 -3.27 6.78
CA THR A 66 8.05 -3.20 8.23
C THR A 66 8.49 -1.84 8.77
N PHE A 67 7.95 -1.46 9.91
CA PHE A 67 8.32 -0.22 10.59
C PHE A 67 8.15 -0.34 12.11
N PRO A 68 8.97 0.37 12.90
CA PRO A 68 8.86 0.35 14.35
C PRO A 68 7.71 1.26 14.80
N LEU A 69 6.66 0.70 15.40
CA LEU A 69 5.54 1.45 15.99
C LEU A 69 5.44 1.13 17.48
N SER A 70 5.57 2.13 18.34
CA SER A 70 5.40 1.99 19.80
C SER A 70 6.22 0.84 20.43
N GLY A 71 7.44 0.61 19.92
CA GLY A 71 8.34 -0.45 20.40
C GLY A 71 8.07 -1.85 19.85
N GLN A 72 7.16 -1.98 18.89
CA GLN A 72 6.83 -3.24 18.21
C GLN A 72 7.06 -3.12 16.70
N GLU A 73 7.29 -4.25 16.03
CA GLU A 73 7.41 -4.28 14.57
C GLU A 73 6.01 -4.39 13.93
N ALA A 74 5.58 -3.34 13.24
CA ALA A 74 4.34 -3.33 12.45
C ALA A 74 4.65 -3.63 10.97
N GLU A 75 3.64 -4.12 10.25
CA GLU A 75 3.75 -4.52 8.85
C GLU A 75 2.85 -3.65 7.96
N LEU A 76 3.37 -3.26 6.79
CA LEU A 76 2.64 -2.54 5.75
C LEU A 76 2.67 -3.35 4.45
N PHE A 77 1.49 -3.62 3.91
CA PHE A 77 1.29 -4.41 2.70
C PHE A 77 0.64 -3.57 1.61
N VAL A 78 1.25 -3.53 0.43
CA VAL A 78 0.65 -2.93 -0.76
C VAL A 78 -0.21 -3.98 -1.44
N THR A 79 -1.52 -3.93 -1.19
CA THR A 79 -2.47 -4.94 -1.67
C THR A 79 -3.09 -4.60 -3.02
N ALA A 80 -3.05 -3.32 -3.42
CA ALA A 80 -3.37 -2.84 -4.76
C ALA A 80 -2.63 -1.52 -5.02
N GLU A 81 -2.62 -1.05 -6.27
CA GLU A 81 -1.96 0.21 -6.66
C GLU A 81 -2.40 1.43 -5.81
N HIS A 82 -3.62 1.40 -5.27
CA HIS A 82 -4.22 2.47 -4.48
C HIS A 82 -4.69 1.99 -3.10
N ARG A 83 -4.19 0.86 -2.61
CA ARG A 83 -4.61 0.29 -1.32
C ARG A 83 -3.42 -0.27 -0.57
N VAL A 84 -3.33 0.10 0.70
CA VAL A 84 -2.36 -0.47 1.64
C VAL A 84 -3.09 -1.02 2.85
N ASP A 85 -2.57 -2.10 3.41
CA ASP A 85 -3.07 -2.72 4.62
C ASP A 85 -1.98 -2.62 5.69
N ILE A 86 -2.32 -2.16 6.89
CA ILE A 86 -1.38 -2.08 8.01
C ILE A 86 -1.78 -3.08 9.07
N LYS A 87 -0.81 -3.83 9.55
CA LYS A 87 -0.98 -4.79 10.63
C LYS A 87 -0.13 -4.38 11.81
N ILE A 88 -0.79 -3.91 12.85
CA ILE A 88 -0.18 -3.60 14.14
C ILE A 88 -0.30 -4.86 15.02
N PRO A 89 0.77 -5.30 15.70
CA PRO A 89 0.67 -6.50 16.55
C PRO A 89 -0.40 -6.31 17.64
N GLY A 90 -1.25 -7.33 17.80
CA GLY A 90 -2.39 -7.28 18.73
C GLY A 90 -3.65 -6.59 18.20
N GLN A 91 -3.62 -6.03 16.99
CA GLN A 91 -4.78 -5.43 16.32
C GLN A 91 -5.12 -6.18 15.02
N GLY A 92 -6.34 -6.01 14.52
CA GLY A 92 -6.73 -6.48 13.20
C GLY A 92 -6.04 -5.67 12.09
N PRO A 93 -6.00 -6.18 10.85
CA PRO A 93 -5.46 -5.42 9.73
C PRO A 93 -6.41 -4.28 9.33
N ASP A 94 -5.90 -3.04 9.35
CA ASP A 94 -6.62 -1.86 8.89
C ASP A 94 -6.33 -1.58 7.42
N LYS A 95 -7.38 -1.24 6.67
CA LYS A 95 -7.31 -1.06 5.20
C LYS A 95 -7.37 0.41 4.82
N PHE A 96 -6.27 0.93 4.32
CA PHE A 96 -6.15 2.32 3.92
C PHE A 96 -6.24 2.45 2.40
N TYR A 97 -7.05 3.41 1.95
CA TYR A 97 -7.28 3.68 0.54
C TYR A 97 -6.65 5.01 0.16
N MET A 98 -5.93 5.03 -0.97
CA MET A 98 -5.31 6.24 -1.47
C MET A 98 -6.37 7.31 -1.77
N ARG A 99 -6.19 8.52 -1.26
CA ARG A 99 -7.06 9.65 -1.61
C ARG A 99 -6.85 10.02 -3.09
N LYS A 100 -7.93 10.48 -3.74
CA LYS A 100 -7.87 10.95 -5.13
C LYS A 100 -6.92 12.15 -5.25
N LYS A 101 -6.18 12.19 -6.37
CA LYS A 101 -5.16 13.18 -6.74
C LYS A 101 -5.51 14.65 -6.46
N GLU A 102 -6.76 15.02 -6.63
CA GLU A 102 -7.26 16.39 -6.42
C GLU A 102 -7.28 16.82 -4.95
N ARG A 103 -7.21 15.86 -4.01
CA ARG A 103 -7.09 16.08 -2.58
C ARG A 103 -5.83 15.42 -2.04
N PHE A 104 -4.71 15.52 -2.76
CA PHE A 104 -3.43 15.38 -2.07
C PHE A 104 -3.31 16.57 -1.13
N SER A 105 -3.74 16.38 0.11
CA SER A 105 -3.20 17.11 1.26
C SER A 105 -1.68 17.10 1.04
N GLN A 106 -1.07 18.27 0.83
CA GLN A 106 0.33 18.36 0.43
C GLN A 106 1.14 17.43 1.32
N PHE A 107 1.99 16.58 0.71
CA PHE A 107 2.89 15.73 1.49
C PHE A 107 3.58 16.63 2.51
N PRO A 108 3.43 16.38 3.82
CA PRO A 108 4.10 17.18 4.81
C PRO A 108 5.60 17.10 4.51
N LYS A 109 6.24 18.25 4.37
CA LYS A 109 7.69 18.31 4.19
C LYS A 109 8.29 17.58 5.40
N SER A 110 9.08 16.54 5.16
CA SER A 110 9.88 15.93 6.22
C SER A 110 10.63 17.05 6.93
N LYS A 111 10.59 17.06 8.26
CA LYS A 111 11.40 18.03 9.03
C LYS A 111 12.86 17.71 8.70
N GLU A 112 13.51 18.63 7.98
CA GLU A 112 14.96 18.77 7.89
C GLU A 112 15.58 18.85 9.29
#